data_AF-A0A524QCQ0-F1
#
_entry.id   AF-A0A524QCQ0-F1
#
_cell.length_a   1.000
_cell.length_b   1.000
_cell.length_c   1.000
_cell.angle_alpha   90.00
_cell.angle_beta   90.00
_cell.angle_gamma   90.00
#
_symmetry.space_group_name_H-M   'P 1'
#
loop_
_entity.id
_entity.type
_entity.pdbx_description
1 polymer ?
#
loop_
_entity_poly.entity_id
_entity_poly.type
_entity_poly.pdbx_seq_one_letter_code
_entity_poly.pdbx_strand_id
1 'polypeptide(L)'
;MLDSQIGEYKRLDWSQLGTEDLLRARAQFDQLKDQRAEIDKSIQAKREQFQGQVQNATREVLAAGAKYIAQRVPGFNTEVQQELMQYGVTDGYLQDELSRITDPRFIVTLHKAMQWDRLQASAPGVRNKAARAAPVVRPGASIKQPSRVQALSQNFKKATTPQTKKAAAEDYFTARFGG
;
A
#
# COMPACT_ATOMS: atom_id res chain seq x y z
N MET A 1 16.70 -38.58 -30.37
CA MET A 1 17.32 -39.87 -30.76
C MET A 1 16.47 -41.08 -30.38
N LEU A 2 15.82 -41.12 -29.22
CA LEU A 2 14.97 -42.27 -28.83
C LEU A 2 13.72 -42.41 -29.73
N ASP A 3 13.03 -41.30 -30.02
CA ASP A 3 11.88 -41.30 -30.95
C ASP A 3 12.25 -41.67 -32.39
N SER A 4 13.46 -41.30 -32.85
CA SER A 4 13.92 -41.68 -34.20
C SER A 4 14.22 -43.17 -34.29
N GLN A 5 14.84 -43.76 -33.26
CA GLN A 5 15.09 -45.20 -33.17
C GLN A 5 13.78 -45.99 -33.15
N ILE A 6 12.80 -45.59 -32.33
CA ILE A 6 11.46 -46.22 -32.31
C ILE A 6 10.77 -46.08 -33.68
N GLY A 7 10.97 -44.94 -34.37
CA GLY A 7 10.47 -44.70 -35.72
C GLY A 7 11.06 -45.64 -36.77
N GLU A 8 12.34 -46.01 -36.64
CA GLU A 8 13.01 -46.97 -37.54
C GLU A 8 12.43 -48.38 -37.38
N TYR A 9 12.24 -48.87 -36.14
CA TYR A 9 11.61 -50.17 -35.88
C TYR A 9 10.16 -50.26 -36.38
N LYS A 10 9.42 -49.16 -36.44
CA LYS A 10 8.05 -49.13 -37.00
C LYS A 10 8.01 -49.27 -38.51
N ARG A 11 9.10 -48.93 -39.21
CA ARG A 11 9.21 -49.03 -40.67
C ARG A 11 9.83 -50.36 -41.12
N LEU A 12 10.39 -51.12 -40.18
CA LEU A 12 10.99 -52.43 -40.44
C LEU A 12 9.89 -53.44 -40.82
N ASP A 13 10.10 -54.20 -41.88
CA ASP A 13 9.16 -55.23 -42.33
C ASP A 13 9.37 -56.52 -41.52
N TRP A 14 8.61 -56.64 -40.42
CA TRP A 14 8.66 -57.77 -39.49
C TRP A 14 8.31 -59.12 -40.12
N SER A 15 7.75 -59.15 -41.33
CA SER A 15 7.38 -60.39 -42.01
C SER A 15 8.55 -61.08 -42.73
N GLN A 16 9.64 -60.35 -43.01
CA GLN A 16 10.79 -60.81 -43.80
C GLN A 16 12.01 -61.20 -42.95
N LEU A 17 11.95 -60.97 -41.64
CA LEU A 17 13.03 -61.28 -40.71
C LEU A 17 12.98 -62.75 -40.29
N GLY A 18 14.16 -63.37 -40.16
CA GLY A 18 14.27 -64.71 -39.60
C GLY A 18 13.81 -64.75 -38.14
N THR A 19 13.39 -65.94 -37.66
CA THR A 19 12.82 -66.14 -36.32
C THR A 19 13.72 -65.61 -35.19
N GLU A 20 15.04 -65.76 -35.33
CA GLU A 20 16.02 -65.30 -34.34
C GLU A 20 16.18 -63.77 -34.32
N ASP A 21 16.23 -63.14 -35.50
CA ASP A 21 16.33 -61.68 -35.63
C ASP A 21 15.04 -60.98 -35.20
N LEU A 22 13.89 -61.60 -35.46
CA LEU A 22 12.59 -61.12 -34.98
C LEU A 22 12.54 -60.99 -33.46
N LEU A 23 13.01 -62.01 -32.76
CA LEU A 23 13.00 -62.04 -31.31
C LEU A 23 13.89 -60.93 -30.73
N ARG A 24 15.10 -60.73 -31.28
CA ARG A 24 16.02 -59.67 -30.85
C ARG A 24 15.48 -58.28 -31.15
N ALA A 25 15.02 -58.04 -32.38
CA ALA A 25 14.46 -56.76 -32.80
C ALA A 25 13.22 -56.40 -31.96
N ARG A 26 12.40 -57.39 -31.61
CA ARG A 26 11.25 -57.18 -30.74
C ARG A 26 11.66 -56.78 -29.33
N ALA A 27 12.62 -57.49 -28.74
CA ALA A 27 13.14 -57.16 -27.42
C ALA A 27 13.75 -55.75 -27.36
N GLN A 28 14.51 -55.34 -28.39
CA GLN A 28 15.07 -53.99 -28.48
C GLN A 28 13.99 -52.93 -28.64
N PHE A 29 12.96 -53.20 -29.45
CA PHE A 29 11.84 -52.29 -29.62
C PHE A 29 11.05 -52.11 -28.31
N ASP A 30 10.77 -53.19 -27.59
CA ASP A 30 10.07 -53.13 -26.32
C ASP A 30 10.92 -52.37 -25.26
N GLN A 31 12.24 -52.60 -25.21
CA GLN A 31 13.14 -51.83 -24.35
C GLN A 31 13.13 -50.33 -24.65
N LEU A 32 13.14 -49.94 -25.92
CA LEU A 32 13.07 -48.52 -26.32
C LEU A 32 11.72 -47.88 -25.93
N LYS A 33 10.62 -48.62 -26.04
CA LYS A 33 9.30 -48.14 -25.60
C LYS A 33 9.25 -47.94 -24.09
N ASP A 34 9.82 -48.85 -23.32
CA ASP A 34 9.88 -48.74 -21.86
C ASP A 34 10.73 -47.54 -21.44
N GLN A 35 11.88 -47.34 -22.08
CA GLN A 35 12.72 -46.15 -21.85
C GLN A 35 11.99 -44.85 -22.14
N ARG A 36 11.21 -44.79 -23.23
CA ARG A 36 10.38 -43.62 -23.56
C ARG A 36 9.31 -43.36 -22.50
N ALA A 37 8.59 -44.41 -22.10
CA ALA A 37 7.56 -44.30 -21.08
C ALA A 37 8.13 -43.79 -19.75
N GLU A 38 9.34 -44.22 -19.37
CA GLU A 38 10.00 -43.74 -18.15
C GLU A 38 10.42 -42.26 -18.26
N ILE A 39 10.95 -41.85 -19.42
CA ILE A 39 11.27 -40.44 -19.67
C ILE A 39 10.01 -39.58 -19.61
N ASP A 40 8.92 -40.00 -20.24
CA ASP A 40 7.64 -39.28 -20.23
C ASP A 40 7.11 -39.10 -18.80
N LYS A 41 7.15 -40.16 -17.97
CA LYS A 41 6.81 -40.09 -16.55
C LYS A 41 7.71 -39.10 -15.80
N SER A 42 9.02 -39.13 -16.04
CA SER A 42 9.97 -38.22 -15.37
C SER A 42 9.75 -36.75 -15.75
N ILE A 43 9.39 -36.49 -17.01
CA ILE A 43 9.08 -35.14 -17.50
C ILE A 43 7.79 -34.66 -16.86
N GLN A 44 6.77 -35.51 -16.81
CA GLN A 44 5.50 -35.17 -16.17
C GLN A 44 5.70 -34.86 -14.68
N ALA A 45 6.41 -35.72 -13.95
CA ALA A 45 6.72 -35.50 -12.53
C ALA A 45 7.50 -34.19 -12.32
N LYS A 46 8.50 -33.89 -13.16
CA LYS A 46 9.23 -32.61 -13.09
C LYS A 46 8.35 -31.40 -13.38
N ARG A 47 7.40 -31.51 -14.32
CA ARG A 47 6.43 -30.42 -14.61
C ARG A 47 5.51 -30.17 -13.43
N GLU A 48 4.99 -31.23 -12.82
CA GLU A 48 4.14 -31.13 -11.62
C GLU A 48 4.92 -30.52 -10.45
N GLN A 49 6.16 -30.96 -10.23
CA GLN A 49 7.05 -30.39 -9.23
C GLN A 49 7.34 -28.90 -9.48
N PHE A 50 7.67 -28.52 -10.72
CA PHE A 50 7.92 -27.13 -11.10
C PHE A 50 6.68 -26.26 -10.89
N GLN A 51 5.50 -26.72 -11.29
CA GLN A 51 4.25 -26.01 -11.06
C GLN A 51 3.98 -25.82 -9.56
N GLY A 52 4.22 -26.85 -8.73
CA GLY A 52 4.12 -26.74 -7.28
C GLY A 52 5.09 -25.70 -6.70
N GLN A 53 6.34 -25.68 -7.16
CA GLN A 53 7.35 -24.70 -6.73
C GLN A 53 6.97 -23.27 -7.12
N VAL A 54 6.51 -23.05 -8.35
CA VAL A 54 6.05 -21.74 -8.81
C VAL A 54 4.86 -21.25 -7.99
N GLN A 55 3.90 -22.13 -7.69
CA GLN A 55 2.76 -21.77 -6.83
C GLN A 55 3.20 -21.40 -5.43
N ASN A 56 4.13 -22.15 -4.83
CA ASN A 56 4.66 -21.85 -3.49
C ASN A 56 5.43 -20.52 -3.48
N ALA A 57 6.33 -20.31 -4.44
CA ALA A 57 7.06 -19.05 -4.57
C ALA A 57 6.12 -17.85 -4.77
N THR A 58 5.05 -18.02 -5.56
CA THR A 58 4.04 -16.97 -5.75
C THR A 58 3.33 -16.65 -4.43
N ARG A 59 2.93 -17.66 -3.65
CA ARG A 59 2.31 -17.47 -2.34
C ARG A 59 3.26 -16.77 -1.36
N GLU A 60 4.54 -17.12 -1.37
CA GLU A 60 5.56 -16.47 -0.53
C GLU A 60 5.74 -14.98 -0.88
N VAL A 61 5.82 -14.66 -2.18
CA VAL A 61 5.93 -13.27 -2.65
C VAL A 61 4.67 -12.47 -2.25
N LEU A 62 3.48 -13.04 -2.43
CA LEU A 62 2.22 -12.39 -2.02
C LEU A 62 2.16 -12.18 -0.51
N ALA A 63 2.57 -13.16 0.29
CA ALA A 63 2.61 -13.04 1.74
C ALA A 63 3.63 -12.00 2.21
N ALA A 64 4.81 -11.95 1.58
CA ALA A 64 5.82 -10.92 1.83
C ALA A 64 5.31 -9.52 1.45
N GLY A 65 4.60 -9.40 0.33
CA GLY A 65 3.95 -8.16 -0.10
C GLY A 65 2.88 -7.69 0.88
N ALA A 66 2.01 -8.59 1.35
CA ALA A 66 1.01 -8.28 2.36
C ALA A 66 1.64 -7.79 3.67
N LYS A 67 2.73 -8.44 4.13
CA LYS A 67 3.49 -7.97 5.31
C LYS A 67 4.11 -6.59 5.09
N TYR A 68 4.67 -6.33 3.91
CA TYR A 68 5.26 -5.04 3.55
C TYR A 68 4.22 -3.91 3.56
N ILE A 69 3.00 -4.19 3.07
CA ILE A 69 1.88 -3.25 3.09
C ILE A 69 1.44 -3.01 4.54
N ALA A 70 1.20 -4.07 5.32
CA ALA A 70 0.74 -3.96 6.71
C ALA A 70 1.69 -3.13 7.60
N GLN A 71 3.01 -3.20 7.36
CA GLN A 71 3.99 -2.39 8.09
C GLN A 71 3.94 -0.89 7.75
N ARG A 72 3.55 -0.53 6.52
CA ARG A 72 3.56 0.88 6.05
C ARG A 72 2.19 1.53 6.00
N VAL A 73 1.14 0.72 5.89
CA VAL A 73 -0.26 1.14 5.84
C VAL A 73 -0.96 0.51 7.04
N PRO A 74 -0.89 1.15 8.22
CA PRO A 74 -1.57 0.64 9.41
C PRO A 74 -3.09 0.67 9.17
N GLY A 75 -3.77 -0.45 9.48
CA GLY A 75 -5.20 -0.59 9.25
C GLY A 75 -5.59 -0.91 7.81
N PHE A 76 -4.67 -1.40 6.97
CA PHE A 76 -5.00 -1.86 5.62
C PHE A 76 -6.04 -2.99 5.68
N ASN A 77 -7.24 -2.70 5.18
CA ASN A 77 -8.39 -3.59 5.08
C ASN A 77 -9.03 -3.48 3.69
N THR A 78 -10.09 -4.24 3.46
CA THR A 78 -10.82 -4.27 2.19
C THR A 78 -11.38 -2.89 1.83
N GLU A 79 -11.81 -2.11 2.82
CA GLU A 79 -12.36 -0.76 2.64
C GLU A 79 -11.27 0.21 2.14
N VAL A 80 -10.11 0.24 2.80
CA VAL A 80 -8.95 1.03 2.40
C VAL A 80 -8.51 0.64 0.99
N GLN A 81 -8.52 -0.66 0.67
CA GLN A 81 -8.21 -1.13 -0.68
C GLN A 81 -9.19 -0.57 -1.72
N GLN A 82 -10.50 -0.58 -1.45
CA GLN A 82 -11.51 -0.01 -2.34
C GLN A 82 -11.34 1.50 -2.51
N GLU A 83 -11.08 2.23 -1.42
CA GLU A 83 -10.79 3.67 -1.47
C GLU A 83 -9.55 3.97 -2.33
N LEU A 84 -8.50 3.17 -2.19
CA LEU A 84 -7.29 3.25 -3.02
C LEU A 84 -7.61 3.03 -4.50
N MET A 85 -8.46 2.05 -4.84
CA MET A 85 -8.84 1.82 -6.23
C MET A 85 -9.63 2.99 -6.81
N GLN A 86 -10.59 3.54 -6.06
CA GLN A 86 -11.35 4.72 -6.50
C GLN A 86 -10.46 5.95 -6.66
N TYR A 87 -9.52 6.16 -5.72
CA TYR A 87 -8.53 7.23 -5.82
C TYR A 87 -7.65 7.04 -7.05
N GLY A 88 -7.13 5.84 -7.31
CA GLY A 88 -6.33 5.56 -8.51
C GLY A 88 -7.09 5.86 -9.80
N VAL A 89 -8.37 5.49 -9.87
CA VAL A 89 -9.22 5.83 -11.03
C VAL A 89 -9.40 7.35 -11.18
N THR A 90 -9.57 8.06 -10.07
CA THR A 90 -9.67 9.53 -10.05
C THR A 90 -8.36 10.20 -10.46
N ASP A 91 -7.22 9.62 -10.10
CA ASP A 91 -5.87 10.07 -10.45
C ASP A 91 -5.50 9.77 -11.92
N GLY A 92 -6.32 8.96 -12.61
CA GLY A 92 -6.21 8.69 -14.05
C GLY A 92 -5.77 7.28 -14.42
N TYR A 93 -5.64 6.37 -13.44
CA TYR A 93 -5.35 4.96 -13.71
C TYR A 93 -6.59 4.21 -14.20
N LEU A 94 -6.36 3.18 -15.01
CA LEU A 94 -7.43 2.27 -15.41
C LEU A 94 -7.72 1.25 -14.30
N GLN A 95 -9.00 0.89 -14.14
CA GLN A 95 -9.41 -0.09 -13.13
C GLN A 95 -8.75 -1.47 -13.34
N ASP A 96 -8.58 -1.88 -14.60
CA ASP A 96 -7.89 -3.11 -14.95
C ASP A 96 -6.39 -3.08 -14.61
N GLU A 97 -5.77 -1.91 -14.73
CA GLU A 97 -4.37 -1.73 -14.37
C GLU A 97 -4.21 -1.92 -12.87
N LEU A 98 -4.99 -1.20 -12.07
CA LEU A 98 -4.96 -1.28 -10.61
C LEU A 98 -5.26 -2.69 -10.08
N SER A 99 -6.10 -3.46 -10.77
CA SER A 99 -6.45 -4.83 -10.37
C SER A 99 -5.34 -5.85 -10.64
N ARG A 100 -4.43 -5.55 -11.58
CA ARG A 100 -3.32 -6.43 -11.98
C ARG A 100 -2.01 -6.08 -11.27
N ILE A 101 -1.97 -4.98 -10.52
CA ILE A 101 -0.76 -4.54 -9.83
C ILE A 101 -0.37 -5.56 -8.77
N THR A 102 0.78 -6.18 -9.00
CA THR A 102 1.36 -7.19 -8.10
C THR A 102 2.45 -6.59 -7.20
N ASP A 103 2.94 -5.38 -7.51
CA ASP A 103 3.98 -4.72 -6.71
C ASP A 103 3.38 -4.05 -5.46
N PRO A 104 3.71 -4.51 -4.23
CA PRO A 104 3.23 -3.90 -2.99
C PRO A 104 3.71 -2.46 -2.78
N ARG A 105 4.79 -2.03 -3.44
CA ARG A 105 5.32 -0.66 -3.36
C ARG A 105 4.38 0.35 -4.00
N PHE A 106 3.67 -0.06 -5.05
CA PHE A 106 2.71 0.80 -5.73
C PHE A 106 1.54 1.13 -4.80
N ILE A 107 0.97 0.12 -4.14
CA ILE A 107 -0.12 0.30 -3.17
C ILE A 107 0.29 1.28 -2.06
N VAL A 108 1.49 1.11 -1.51
CA VAL A 108 2.01 2.02 -0.47
C VAL A 108 2.15 3.46 -0.99
N THR A 109 2.62 3.64 -2.22
CA THR A 109 2.84 4.97 -2.80
C THR A 109 1.51 5.65 -3.12
N LEU A 110 0.57 4.90 -3.70
CA LEU A 110 -0.78 5.38 -3.98
C LEU A 110 -1.51 5.76 -2.69
N HIS A 111 -1.35 4.97 -1.62
CA HIS A 111 -1.92 5.30 -0.32
C HIS A 111 -1.35 6.62 0.23
N LYS A 112 -0.03 6.84 0.10
CA LYS A 112 0.59 8.09 0.53
C LYS A 112 0.09 9.29 -0.26
N ALA A 113 -0.05 9.15 -1.58
CA ALA A 113 -0.61 10.20 -2.43
C ALA A 113 -2.05 10.55 -2.01
N MET A 114 -2.89 9.53 -1.82
CA MET A 114 -4.26 9.71 -1.32
C MET A 114 -4.31 10.45 0.03
N GLN A 115 -3.47 10.06 0.99
CA GLN A 115 -3.42 10.74 2.30
C GLN A 115 -2.90 12.17 2.21
N TRP A 116 -1.95 12.43 1.31
CA TRP A 116 -1.44 13.77 1.06
C TRP A 116 -2.51 14.69 0.49
N ASP A 117 -3.27 14.23 -0.50
CA ASP A 117 -4.35 15.02 -1.10
C ASP A 117 -5.49 15.27 -0.11
N ARG A 118 -5.84 14.27 0.71
CA ARG A 118 -6.79 14.43 1.83
C ARG A 118 -6.30 15.48 2.83
N LEU A 119 -5.01 15.51 3.14
CA LEU A 119 -4.44 16.50 4.04
C LEU A 119 -4.47 17.91 3.42
N GLN A 120 -4.09 18.04 2.15
CA GLN A 120 -4.15 19.32 1.44
C GLN A 120 -5.58 19.87 1.36
N ALA A 121 -6.55 19.01 1.06
CA ALA A 121 -7.96 19.39 1.02
C ALA A 121 -8.50 19.83 2.39
N SER A 122 -8.02 19.23 3.48
CA SER A 122 -8.47 19.53 4.85
C SER A 122 -7.70 20.68 5.53
N ALA A 123 -6.50 21.03 5.03
CA ALA A 123 -5.63 22.07 5.60
C ALA A 123 -6.30 23.45 5.79
N PRO A 124 -7.14 23.97 4.86
CA PRO A 124 -7.83 25.25 5.06
C PRO A 124 -8.76 25.24 6.27
N GLY A 125 -9.46 24.12 6.52
CA GLY A 125 -10.37 23.95 7.65
C GLY A 125 -9.65 23.88 8.99
N VAL A 126 -8.50 23.21 9.04
CA VAL A 126 -7.67 23.10 10.25
C VAL A 126 -7.05 24.45 10.61
N ARG A 127 -6.54 25.20 9.62
CA ARG A 127 -5.98 26.55 9.85
C ARG A 127 -7.03 27.52 10.38
N ASN A 128 -8.26 27.45 9.89
CA ASN A 128 -9.37 28.26 10.39
C ASN A 128 -9.79 27.88 11.82
N LYS A 129 -9.77 26.60 12.18
CA LYS A 129 -10.02 26.15 13.56
C LYS A 129 -8.90 26.57 14.51
N ALA A 130 -7.63 26.44 14.09
CA ALA A 130 -6.48 26.89 14.88
C ALA A 130 -6.47 28.41 15.08
N ALA A 131 -6.82 29.20 14.07
CA ALA A 131 -6.93 30.65 14.19
C ALA A 131 -8.08 31.11 15.12
N ARG A 132 -9.12 30.28 15.28
CA ARG A 132 -10.25 30.54 16.19
C ARG A 132 -10.04 29.97 17.59
N ALA A 133 -9.01 29.15 17.81
CA ALA A 133 -8.71 28.62 19.12
C ALA A 133 -8.11 29.73 20.00
N ALA A 134 -8.66 29.89 21.21
CA ALA A 134 -8.15 30.86 22.18
C ALA A 134 -6.68 30.51 22.53
N PRO A 135 -5.78 31.52 22.68
CA PRO A 135 -4.38 31.26 22.99
C PRO A 135 -4.26 30.52 24.33
N VAL A 136 -3.62 29.36 24.32
CA VAL A 136 -3.41 28.55 25.52
C VAL A 136 -2.36 29.24 26.40
N VAL A 137 -2.79 29.72 27.57
CA VAL A 137 -1.88 30.20 28.62
C VAL A 137 -1.11 28.99 29.15
N ARG A 138 0.22 29.01 29.05
CA ARG A 138 1.07 27.92 29.53
C ARG A 138 0.84 27.67 31.03
N PRO A 139 0.65 26.42 31.49
CA PRO A 139 0.62 26.12 32.91
C PRO A 139 1.99 26.48 33.51
N GLY A 140 2.04 27.45 34.41
CA GLY A 140 3.28 27.96 35.00
C GLY A 140 3.74 29.33 34.50
N ALA A 141 3.04 29.97 33.56
CA ALA A 141 3.21 31.40 33.35
C ALA A 141 2.70 32.13 34.59
N SER A 142 3.61 32.70 35.39
CA SER A 142 3.25 33.60 36.48
C SER A 142 2.33 34.67 35.90
N ILE A 143 1.04 34.63 36.27
CA ILE A 143 0.09 35.70 35.96
C ILE A 143 0.61 36.90 36.74
N LYS A 144 1.47 37.70 36.11
CA LYS A 144 1.79 39.03 36.63
C LYS A 144 0.46 39.76 36.64
N GLN A 145 -0.11 39.92 37.84
CA GLN A 145 -1.26 40.76 38.08
C GLN A 145 -1.03 42.05 37.29
N PRO A 146 -1.90 42.41 36.33
CA PRO A 146 -1.71 43.62 35.54
C PRO A 146 -1.60 44.78 36.52
N SER A 147 -0.60 45.63 36.34
CA SER A 147 -0.47 46.81 37.18
C SER A 147 -1.77 47.61 37.13
N ARG A 148 -2.10 48.36 38.19
CA ARG A 148 -3.33 49.17 38.28
C ARG A 148 -3.60 49.92 36.96
N VAL A 149 -2.56 50.55 36.39
CA VAL A 149 -2.62 51.26 35.11
C VAL A 149 -2.99 50.35 33.93
N GLN A 150 -2.47 49.12 33.87
CA GLN A 150 -2.82 48.17 32.81
C GLN A 150 -4.27 47.70 32.91
N ALA A 151 -4.79 47.43 34.11
CA ALA A 151 -6.19 47.07 34.32
C ALA A 151 -7.14 48.21 33.91
N LEU A 152 -6.82 49.44 34.31
CA LEU A 152 -7.58 50.64 33.93
C LEU A 152 -7.55 50.92 32.42
N SER A 153 -6.41 50.68 31.75
CA SER A 153 -6.33 50.77 30.29
C SER A 153 -7.26 49.80 29.59
N GLN A 154 -7.36 48.56 30.10
CA GLN A 154 -8.26 47.56 29.54
C GLN A 154 -9.72 47.92 29.76
N ASN A 155 -10.07 48.48 30.92
CA ASN A 155 -11.43 48.94 31.21
C ASN A 155 -11.85 50.10 30.31
N PHE A 156 -10.96 51.07 30.06
CA PHE A 156 -11.21 52.14 29.09
C PHE A 156 -11.46 51.60 27.67
N LYS A 157 -10.66 50.63 27.23
CA LYS A 157 -10.82 49.98 25.91
C LYS A 157 -12.13 49.19 25.79
N LYS A 158 -12.64 48.63 26.90
CA LYS A 158 -13.87 47.82 26.94
C LYS A 158 -15.14 48.63 27.16
N ALA A 159 -15.04 49.87 27.63
CA ALA A 159 -16.21 50.73 27.80
C ALA A 159 -16.83 51.04 26.44
N THR A 160 -18.12 50.79 26.26
CA THR A 160 -18.81 50.97 24.97
C THR A 160 -19.62 52.27 24.91
N THR A 161 -20.13 52.74 26.05
CA THR A 161 -21.00 53.91 26.18
C THR A 161 -20.19 55.20 26.38
N PRO A 162 -20.60 56.37 25.83
CA PRO A 162 -19.83 57.61 25.94
C PRO A 162 -19.55 58.05 27.38
N GLN A 163 -20.52 57.86 28.28
CA GLN A 163 -20.42 58.25 29.68
C GLN A 163 -19.45 57.34 30.46
N THR A 164 -19.48 56.03 30.19
CA THR A 164 -18.57 55.07 30.83
C THR A 164 -17.16 55.14 30.27
N LYS A 165 -16.99 55.51 28.99
CA LYS A 165 -15.68 55.79 28.40
C LYS A 165 -15.01 57.00 29.03
N LYS A 166 -15.74 58.08 29.28
CA LYS A 166 -15.19 59.28 29.93
C LYS A 166 -14.71 58.99 31.35
N ALA A 167 -15.55 58.39 32.18
CA ALA A 167 -15.16 58.01 33.55
C ALA A 167 -13.94 57.07 33.55
N ALA A 168 -13.92 56.05 32.68
CA ALA A 168 -12.78 55.14 32.58
C ALA A 168 -11.50 55.81 32.04
N ALA A 169 -11.62 56.86 31.22
CA ALA A 169 -10.49 57.64 30.74
C ALA A 169 -9.88 58.50 31.85
N GLU A 170 -10.72 59.15 32.65
CA GLU A 170 -10.31 59.98 33.80
C GLU A 170 -9.57 59.12 34.83
N ASP A 171 -10.12 57.96 35.18
CA ASP A 171 -9.47 57.04 36.11
C ASP A 171 -8.13 56.51 35.58
N TYR A 172 -8.05 56.21 34.28
CA TYR A 172 -6.82 55.74 33.65
C TYR A 172 -5.75 56.84 33.59
N PHE A 173 -6.15 58.05 33.21
CA PHE A 173 -5.26 59.19 33.07
C PHE A 173 -4.68 59.60 34.43
N THR A 174 -5.53 59.66 35.44
CA THR A 174 -5.13 59.96 36.82
C THR A 174 -4.17 58.92 37.36
N ALA A 175 -4.47 57.62 37.17
CA ALA A 175 -3.57 56.55 37.63
C ALA A 175 -2.23 56.48 36.88
N ARG A 176 -2.12 57.05 35.68
CA ARG A 176 -0.91 57.01 34.84
C ARG A 176 -0.03 58.26 34.97
N PHE A 177 -0.63 59.42 35.19
CA PHE A 177 0.05 60.72 35.14
C PHE A 177 -0.21 61.61 36.36
N GLY A 178 -1.19 61.28 37.20
CA GLY A 178 -1.39 61.93 38.49
C GLY A 178 -0.48 61.27 39.52
N GLY A 179 0.42 62.08 40.11
CA GLY A 179 1.20 61.68 41.30
C GLY A 179 0.31 61.58 42.53
#